data_AF-A0A7I8ESZ5-F1
#
_entry.id   AF-A0A7I8ESZ5-F1
#
_cell.length_a   1.000
_cell.length_b   1.000
_cell.length_c   1.000
_cell.angle_alpha   90.00
_cell.angle_beta   90.00
_cell.angle_gamma   90.00
#
_symmetry.space_group_name_H-M   'P 1'
#
loop_
_entity.id
_entity.type
_entity.pdbx_description
1 polymer ?
#
loop_
_entity_poly.entity_id
_entity_poly.type
_entity_poly.pdbx_seq_one_letter_code
_entity_poly.pdbx_strand_id
1 'polypeptide(L)'
;MHGLIFVTWEKYLVNRFNTALFNAYRAKIGENTTNAPLASKVYDDAMLLAGVAAVHELTHVPVDTLLREYGHYFLTNGLTSSRCSYLLTQVHSGRDLLLVMRDAHAQMRRVPDGLTPPVFGYEAVFEHSNSLTLIYDSSRQLCPVLWGAIEGAAERYGQQVRIHEKTCMRQGYDACRFDVTFLPAKNIPNAHETPEQIARRKQQQQVDNLVLSLLPSQQGVTLTQLQGLLQMQGQVPATHQRLSRILESLQHLSHAGLVAHTANQPGDTLTNRKYWRAPTFDL
;
A
#
# COMPACT_ATOMS: atom_id res chain seq x y z
N MET A 1 -11.25 -1.39 5.84
CA MET A 1 -10.01 -0.69 5.50
C MET A 1 -8.78 -1.45 6.00
N HIS A 2 -7.73 -1.61 5.17
CA HIS A 2 -6.48 -2.27 5.58
C HIS A 2 -5.67 -1.38 6.56
N GLY A 3 -5.11 -1.94 7.63
CA GLY A 3 -4.38 -1.25 8.70
C GLY A 3 -3.18 -0.42 8.23
N LEU A 4 -2.54 -0.85 7.13
CA LEU A 4 -1.50 -0.07 6.45
C LEU A 4 -1.94 1.38 6.13
N ILE A 5 -3.22 1.59 5.79
CA ILE A 5 -3.77 2.91 5.50
C ILE A 5 -3.75 3.78 6.76
N PHE A 6 -4.12 3.25 7.92
CA PHE A 6 -4.06 3.97 9.20
C PHE A 6 -2.63 4.33 9.58
N VAL A 7 -1.71 3.36 9.53
CA VAL A 7 -0.30 3.58 9.91
C VAL A 7 0.38 4.59 8.99
N THR A 8 -0.01 4.66 7.71
CA THR A 8 0.54 5.67 6.78
C THR A 8 -0.17 7.01 6.89
N TRP A 9 -1.47 7.04 7.21
CA TRP A 9 -2.21 8.26 7.53
C TRP A 9 -1.59 8.99 8.72
N GLU A 10 -1.28 8.28 9.80
CA GLU A 10 -0.63 8.89 10.97
C GLU A 10 0.76 9.46 10.65
N LYS A 11 1.53 8.76 9.81
CA LYS A 11 2.82 9.27 9.32
C LYS A 11 2.66 10.54 8.48
N TYR A 12 1.63 10.60 7.64
CA TYR A 12 1.27 11.80 6.90
C TYR A 12 0.97 12.94 7.87
N LEU A 13 0.18 12.73 8.93
CA LEU A 13 -0.13 13.77 9.91
C LEU A 13 1.12 14.33 10.60
N VAL A 14 2.04 13.45 11.01
CA VAL A 14 3.31 13.87 11.62
C VAL A 14 4.16 14.66 10.64
N ASN A 15 4.23 14.23 9.37
CA ASN A 15 5.03 14.91 8.35
C ASN A 15 4.44 16.26 7.91
N ARG A 16 3.11 16.32 7.72
CA ARG A 16 2.39 17.47 7.20
C ARG A 16 2.18 18.57 8.24
N PHE A 17 1.91 18.19 9.49
CA PHE A 17 1.52 19.11 10.54
C PHE A 17 2.56 19.18 11.64
N ASN A 18 2.81 18.07 12.34
CA ASN A 18 3.86 17.81 13.35
C ASN A 18 3.35 16.80 14.41
N THR A 19 4.21 16.42 15.35
CA THR A 19 3.87 15.54 16.48
C THR A 19 2.80 16.11 17.42
N ALA A 20 2.73 17.43 17.60
CA ALA A 20 1.74 18.04 18.49
C ALA A 20 0.31 17.86 17.94
N LEU A 21 0.11 18.11 16.64
CA LEU A 21 -1.17 17.83 15.99
C LEU A 21 -1.51 16.35 16.05
N PHE A 22 -0.55 15.48 15.77
CA PHE A 22 -0.73 14.04 15.83
C PHE A 22 -1.22 13.54 17.21
N ASN A 23 -0.64 14.07 18.29
CA ASN A 23 -1.08 13.76 19.65
C ASN A 23 -2.51 14.26 19.93
N ALA A 24 -2.85 15.48 19.48
CA ALA A 24 -4.20 16.03 19.60
C ALA A 24 -5.23 15.20 18.81
N TYR A 25 -4.87 14.75 17.61
CA TYR A 25 -5.67 13.83 16.80
C TYR A 25 -5.97 12.53 17.55
N ARG A 26 -4.94 11.84 18.07
CA ARG A 26 -5.11 10.59 18.82
C ARG A 26 -5.98 10.76 20.07
N ALA A 27 -5.75 11.83 20.83
CA ALA A 27 -6.57 12.16 21.99
C ALA A 27 -8.04 12.36 21.60
N LYS A 28 -8.30 13.06 20.49
CA LYS A 28 -9.66 13.35 20.00
C LYS A 28 -10.43 12.09 19.56
N ILE A 29 -9.74 11.10 18.98
CA ILE A 29 -10.36 9.83 18.58
C ILE A 29 -10.28 8.73 19.65
N GLY A 30 -9.74 9.04 20.84
CA GLY A 30 -9.57 8.08 21.93
C GLY A 30 -8.53 6.99 21.65
N GLU A 31 -7.61 7.22 20.72
CA GLU A 31 -6.55 6.28 20.38
C GLU A 31 -5.36 6.44 21.34
N ASN A 32 -4.84 5.30 21.78
CA ASN A 32 -3.67 5.13 22.64
C ASN A 32 -2.86 3.90 22.20
N THR A 33 -1.78 3.58 22.91
CA THR A 33 -0.86 2.49 22.53
C THR A 33 -1.49 1.10 22.52
N THR A 34 -2.60 0.88 23.25
CA THR A 34 -3.27 -0.42 23.37
C THR A 34 -4.29 -0.68 22.27
N ASN A 35 -4.86 0.36 21.66
CA ASN A 35 -5.87 0.26 20.61
C ASN A 35 -5.41 0.85 19.25
N ALA A 36 -4.15 1.28 19.15
CA ALA A 36 -3.58 1.78 17.90
C ALA A 36 -3.66 0.74 16.76
N PRO A 37 -4.08 1.14 15.55
CA PRO A 37 -4.17 0.24 14.41
C PRO A 37 -2.83 -0.40 14.03
N LEU A 38 -2.83 -1.73 14.02
CA LEU A 38 -1.76 -2.55 13.47
C LEU A 38 -1.89 -2.68 11.95
N ALA A 39 -0.78 -2.50 11.23
CA ALA A 39 -0.74 -2.55 9.76
C ALA A 39 -1.28 -3.86 9.16
N SER A 40 -1.15 -4.97 9.90
CA SER A 40 -1.52 -6.33 9.46
C SER A 40 -3.01 -6.67 9.66
N LYS A 41 -3.81 -5.78 10.23
CA LYS A 41 -5.23 -6.02 10.50
C LYS A 41 -6.13 -5.21 9.58
N VAL A 42 -7.39 -5.60 9.51
CA VAL A 42 -8.47 -4.92 8.80
C VAL A 42 -9.41 -4.29 9.82
N TYR A 43 -9.83 -3.06 9.54
CA TYR A 43 -10.68 -2.25 10.41
C TYR A 43 -11.91 -1.77 9.65
N ASP A 44 -12.94 -1.31 10.36
CA ASP A 44 -14.07 -0.62 9.75
C ASP A 44 -13.61 0.65 9.01
N ASP A 45 -14.21 0.93 7.86
CA ASP A 45 -13.95 2.14 7.09
C ASP A 45 -14.35 3.40 7.88
N ALA A 46 -15.40 3.31 8.71
CA ALA A 46 -15.85 4.40 9.57
C ALA A 46 -14.76 4.90 10.54
N MET A 47 -13.86 4.02 10.98
CA MET A 47 -12.78 4.39 11.89
C MET A 47 -11.80 5.37 11.24
N LEU A 48 -11.40 5.12 9.99
CA LEU A 48 -10.51 6.04 9.27
C LEU A 48 -11.24 7.36 8.97
N LEU A 49 -12.49 7.29 8.53
CA LEU A 49 -13.28 8.47 8.16
C LEU A 49 -13.53 9.39 9.36
N ALA A 50 -13.80 8.83 10.54
CA ALA A 50 -13.87 9.58 11.79
C ALA A 50 -12.54 10.28 12.12
N GLY A 51 -11.41 9.58 11.88
CA GLY A 51 -10.09 10.18 12.02
C GLY A 51 -9.84 11.35 11.07
N VAL A 52 -10.23 11.22 9.81
CA VAL A 52 -10.11 12.31 8.82
C VAL A 52 -10.97 13.51 9.22
N ALA A 53 -12.20 13.29 9.69
CA ALA A 53 -13.07 14.34 10.21
C ALA A 53 -12.46 15.05 11.43
N ALA A 54 -11.84 14.29 12.35
CA ALA A 54 -11.16 14.84 13.51
C ALA A 54 -9.99 15.78 13.11
N VAL A 55 -9.23 15.43 12.07
CA VAL A 55 -8.16 16.29 11.54
C VAL A 55 -8.72 17.54 10.88
N HIS A 56 -9.82 17.40 10.11
CA HIS A 56 -10.51 18.56 9.55
C HIS A 56 -10.95 19.55 10.65
N GLU A 57 -11.54 19.07 11.74
CA GLU A 57 -11.94 19.93 12.86
C GLU A 57 -10.75 20.61 13.57
N LEU A 58 -9.63 19.91 13.70
CA LEU A 58 -8.43 20.44 14.37
C LEU A 58 -7.65 21.44 13.50
N THR A 59 -7.73 21.34 12.17
CA THR A 59 -6.88 22.09 11.23
C THR A 59 -7.64 23.06 10.34
N HIS A 60 -8.96 22.90 10.24
CA HIS A 60 -9.85 23.53 9.27
C HIS A 60 -9.48 23.29 7.79
N VAL A 61 -8.57 22.35 7.50
CA VAL A 61 -8.26 21.95 6.12
C VAL A 61 -9.43 21.12 5.57
N PRO A 62 -9.95 21.41 4.36
CA PRO A 62 -11.04 20.63 3.78
C PRO A 62 -10.71 19.14 3.68
N VAL A 63 -11.69 18.28 3.95
CA VAL A 63 -11.53 16.81 3.91
C VAL A 63 -10.99 16.32 2.57
N ASP A 64 -11.52 16.83 1.46
CA ASP A 64 -11.05 16.43 0.12
C ASP A 64 -9.59 16.82 -0.12
N THR A 65 -9.14 17.96 0.42
CA THR A 65 -7.73 18.38 0.38
C THR A 65 -6.86 17.44 1.19
N LEU A 66 -7.26 17.09 2.43
CA LEU A 66 -6.53 16.14 3.28
C LEU A 66 -6.40 14.77 2.61
N LEU A 67 -7.48 14.26 2.02
CA LEU A 67 -7.49 12.96 1.35
C LEU A 67 -6.61 12.95 0.08
N ARG A 68 -6.61 14.03 -0.70
CA ARG A 68 -5.71 14.17 -1.87
C ARG A 68 -4.26 14.28 -1.45
N GLU A 69 -3.94 15.14 -0.48
CA GLU A 69 -2.58 15.24 0.07
C GLU A 69 -2.10 13.89 0.64
N TYR A 70 -2.98 13.17 1.32
CA TYR A 70 -2.67 11.83 1.83
C TYR A 70 -2.43 10.82 0.71
N GLY A 71 -3.27 10.79 -0.34
CA GLY A 71 -3.04 9.94 -1.51
C GLY A 71 -1.68 10.21 -2.16
N HIS A 72 -1.33 11.48 -2.30
CA HIS A 72 -0.01 11.91 -2.79
C HIS A 72 1.12 11.40 -1.89
N TYR A 73 1.01 11.65 -0.59
CA TYR A 73 1.97 11.18 0.41
C TYR A 73 2.10 9.64 0.41
N PHE A 74 0.99 8.92 0.26
CA PHE A 74 1.01 7.47 0.23
C PHE A 74 1.87 6.95 -0.93
N LEU A 75 1.86 7.61 -2.09
CA LEU A 75 2.64 7.19 -3.26
C LEU A 75 4.10 7.64 -3.21
N THR A 76 4.40 8.78 -2.56
CA THR A 76 5.76 9.32 -2.45
C THR A 76 6.52 8.84 -1.22
N ASN A 77 5.83 8.44 -0.15
CA ASN A 77 6.40 8.06 1.15
C ASN A 77 5.85 6.73 1.71
N GLY A 78 4.55 6.49 1.58
CA GLY A 78 3.88 5.30 2.13
C GLY A 78 4.35 4.00 1.47
N LEU A 79 4.18 3.92 0.14
CA LEU A 79 4.61 2.83 -0.73
C LEU A 79 6.14 2.79 -0.90
N THR A 80 6.82 3.92 -0.74
CA THR A 80 8.26 4.07 -1.01
C THR A 80 9.13 3.77 0.21
N SER A 81 8.57 3.87 1.42
CA SER A 81 9.13 3.19 2.59
C SER A 81 9.07 1.67 2.35
N SER A 82 10.02 0.90 2.89
CA SER A 82 10.26 -0.53 2.60
C SER A 82 9.02 -1.43 2.46
N ARG A 83 7.91 -1.06 3.11
CA ARG A 83 6.65 -1.79 3.26
C ARG A 83 6.01 -2.35 2.00
N CYS A 84 6.12 -1.67 0.86
CA CYS A 84 5.55 -2.14 -0.43
C CYS A 84 6.61 -2.25 -1.54
N SER A 85 7.88 -2.35 -1.14
CA SER A 85 9.01 -2.38 -2.08
C SER A 85 8.92 -3.51 -3.11
N TYR A 86 8.28 -4.63 -2.77
CA TYR A 86 8.04 -5.75 -3.69
C TYR A 86 7.27 -5.33 -4.95
N LEU A 87 6.24 -4.47 -4.79
CA LEU A 87 5.42 -3.99 -5.91
C LEU A 87 6.19 -3.09 -6.88
N LEU A 88 7.29 -2.49 -6.42
CA LEU A 88 8.07 -1.49 -7.16
C LEU A 88 9.20 -2.11 -7.99
N THR A 89 9.36 -3.44 -7.95
CA THR A 89 10.51 -4.14 -8.53
C THR A 89 10.59 -4.05 -10.06
N GLN A 90 9.44 -3.90 -10.75
CA GLN A 90 9.32 -3.81 -12.21
C GLN A 90 8.60 -2.53 -12.65
N VAL A 91 8.69 -1.46 -11.86
CA VAL A 91 7.97 -0.21 -12.11
C VAL A 91 8.96 0.90 -12.45
N HIS A 92 8.84 1.45 -13.66
CA HIS A 92 9.81 2.40 -14.21
C HIS A 92 9.22 3.79 -14.52
N SER A 93 7.90 3.94 -14.42
CA SER A 93 7.20 5.19 -14.64
C SER A 93 5.95 5.30 -13.76
N GLY A 94 5.38 6.51 -13.64
CA GLY A 94 4.10 6.71 -12.97
C GLY A 94 2.97 5.92 -13.63
N ARG A 95 3.01 5.78 -14.96
CA ARG A 95 2.08 4.93 -15.72
C ARG A 95 2.19 3.46 -15.31
N ASP A 96 3.41 2.91 -15.27
CA ASP A 96 3.62 1.52 -14.87
C ASP A 96 3.13 1.28 -13.44
N LEU A 97 3.32 2.27 -12.56
CA LEU A 97 2.89 2.16 -11.18
C LEU A 97 1.37 2.03 -11.09
N LEU A 98 0.63 2.85 -11.84
CA LEU A 98 -0.82 2.73 -11.92
C LEU A 98 -1.21 1.33 -12.43
N LEU A 99 -0.61 0.86 -13.52
CA LEU A 99 -0.97 -0.45 -14.09
C LEU A 99 -0.76 -1.61 -13.09
N VAL A 100 0.35 -1.61 -12.34
CA VAL A 100 0.62 -2.63 -11.31
C VAL A 100 -0.39 -2.58 -10.16
N MET A 101 -0.99 -1.42 -9.87
CA MET A 101 -1.99 -1.32 -8.81
C MET A 101 -3.24 -2.16 -9.08
N ARG A 102 -3.68 -2.36 -10.33
CA ARG A 102 -4.81 -3.26 -10.60
C ARG A 102 -4.51 -4.66 -10.11
N ASP A 103 -3.35 -5.19 -10.47
CA ASP A 103 -2.98 -6.56 -10.18
C ASP A 103 -2.73 -6.74 -8.68
N ALA A 104 -2.09 -5.77 -8.02
CA ALA A 104 -1.90 -5.77 -6.58
C ALA A 104 -3.25 -5.76 -5.82
N HIS A 105 -4.20 -4.90 -6.19
CA HIS A 105 -5.50 -4.83 -5.53
C HIS A 105 -6.37 -6.06 -5.85
N ALA A 106 -6.29 -6.61 -7.06
CA ALA A 106 -6.94 -7.87 -7.41
C ALA A 106 -6.40 -9.04 -6.58
N GLN A 107 -5.08 -9.11 -6.43
CA GLN A 107 -4.42 -10.13 -5.63
C GLN A 107 -4.79 -10.00 -4.14
N MET A 108 -4.86 -8.77 -3.60
CA MET A 108 -5.33 -8.53 -2.24
C MET A 108 -6.78 -8.99 -1.99
N ARG A 109 -7.69 -8.92 -2.99
CA ARG A 109 -9.08 -9.41 -2.84
C ARG A 109 -9.17 -10.91 -2.61
N ARG A 110 -8.19 -11.68 -3.09
CA ARG A 110 -8.17 -13.15 -2.98
C ARG A 110 -7.81 -13.62 -1.57
N VAL A 111 -7.28 -12.73 -0.74
CA VAL A 111 -6.91 -13.05 0.64
C VAL A 111 -8.19 -13.05 1.50
N PRO A 112 -8.54 -14.18 2.16
CA PRO A 112 -9.77 -14.32 2.93
C PRO A 112 -9.68 -13.59 4.28
N ASP A 113 -9.73 -12.25 4.23
CA ASP A 113 -9.56 -11.36 5.38
C ASP A 113 -10.53 -10.16 5.37
N GLY A 114 -11.61 -10.22 4.58
CA GLY A 114 -12.61 -9.14 4.49
C GLY A 114 -12.10 -7.86 3.81
N LEU A 115 -10.99 -7.95 3.07
CA LEU A 115 -10.46 -6.85 2.29
C LEU A 115 -11.32 -6.59 1.05
N THR A 116 -11.79 -5.36 0.90
CA THR A 116 -12.57 -4.90 -0.25
C THR A 116 -11.86 -3.75 -0.99
N PRO A 117 -10.61 -3.94 -1.46
CA PRO A 117 -9.88 -2.90 -2.20
C PRO A 117 -10.64 -2.46 -3.47
N PRO A 118 -10.38 -1.24 -3.97
CA PRO A 118 -10.98 -0.75 -5.20
C PRO A 118 -10.69 -1.65 -6.40
N VAL A 119 -11.61 -1.64 -7.37
CA VAL A 119 -11.41 -2.25 -8.68
C VAL A 119 -10.85 -1.20 -9.62
N PHE A 120 -9.75 -1.55 -10.29
CA PHE A 120 -9.11 -0.70 -11.29
C PHE A 120 -9.25 -1.31 -12.68
N GLY A 121 -9.73 -0.51 -13.63
CA GLY A 121 -9.72 -0.79 -15.06
C GLY A 121 -8.84 0.22 -15.80
N TYR A 122 -8.32 -0.19 -16.97
CA TYR A 122 -7.51 0.68 -17.81
C TYR A 122 -7.89 0.52 -19.27
N GLU A 123 -8.06 1.63 -19.96
CA GLU A 123 -8.23 1.68 -21.41
C GLU A 123 -7.05 2.45 -22.02
N ALA A 124 -6.53 1.93 -23.14
CA ALA A 124 -5.45 2.58 -23.85
C ALA A 124 -5.98 3.81 -24.61
N VAL A 125 -5.26 4.94 -24.48
CA VAL A 125 -5.46 6.08 -25.37
C VAL A 125 -4.48 5.90 -26.52
N PHE A 126 -4.96 5.31 -27.62
CA PHE A 126 -4.14 4.79 -28.73
C PHE A 126 -3.16 5.80 -29.35
N GLU A 127 -3.37 7.10 -29.14
CA GLU A 127 -2.52 8.17 -29.67
C GLU A 127 -1.26 8.45 -28.83
N HIS A 128 -1.17 7.97 -27.58
CA HIS A 128 -0.07 8.34 -26.67
C HIS A 128 0.33 7.17 -25.76
N SER A 129 1.57 6.67 -25.89
CA SER A 129 2.10 5.58 -25.04
C SER A 129 2.12 5.90 -23.54
N ASN A 130 2.13 7.20 -23.18
CA ASN A 130 2.16 7.69 -21.79
C ASN A 130 0.77 8.10 -21.26
N SER A 131 -0.29 7.83 -22.01
CA SER A 131 -1.67 8.13 -21.60
C SER A 131 -2.47 6.86 -21.34
N LEU A 132 -3.46 6.97 -20.45
CA LEU A 132 -4.47 5.95 -20.21
C LEU A 132 -5.76 6.60 -19.68
N THR A 133 -6.88 5.92 -19.86
CA THR A 133 -8.08 6.18 -19.07
C THR A 133 -8.08 5.22 -17.90
N LEU A 134 -8.01 5.74 -16.67
CA LEU A 134 -8.13 4.97 -15.43
C LEU A 134 -9.59 4.91 -15.02
N ILE A 135 -10.09 3.71 -14.79
CA ILE A 135 -11.42 3.44 -14.26
C ILE A 135 -11.26 3.01 -12.81
N TYR A 136 -11.95 3.70 -11.91
CA TYR A 136 -11.94 3.42 -10.48
C TYR A 136 -13.36 3.17 -9.97
N ASP A 137 -13.56 1.97 -9.44
CA ASP A 137 -14.81 1.55 -8.82
C ASP A 137 -14.55 1.15 -7.37
N SER A 138 -15.26 1.81 -6.47
CA SER A 138 -15.23 1.52 -5.04
C SER A 138 -16.43 2.14 -4.33
N SER A 139 -17.13 1.32 -3.55
CA SER A 139 -18.20 1.77 -2.65
C SER A 139 -17.76 2.86 -1.67
N ARG A 140 -16.45 2.99 -1.39
CA ARG A 140 -15.91 4.00 -0.47
C ARG A 140 -15.83 5.41 -1.06
N GLN A 141 -15.89 5.55 -2.39
CA GLN A 141 -15.80 6.84 -3.08
C GLN A 141 -14.61 7.72 -2.66
N LEU A 142 -13.46 7.13 -2.34
CA LEU A 142 -12.21 7.83 -1.96
C LEU A 142 -11.50 8.43 -3.19
N CYS A 143 -12.27 9.10 -4.05
CA CYS A 143 -11.83 9.72 -5.29
C CYS A 143 -10.68 10.72 -5.07
N PRO A 144 -10.70 11.58 -4.02
CA PRO A 144 -9.58 12.48 -3.75
C PRO A 144 -8.28 11.73 -3.45
N VAL A 145 -8.34 10.60 -2.74
CA VAL A 145 -7.15 9.76 -2.46
C VAL A 145 -6.56 9.24 -3.77
N LEU A 146 -7.40 8.74 -4.67
CA LEU A 146 -6.95 8.29 -5.99
C LEU A 146 -6.31 9.42 -6.80
N TRP A 147 -6.92 10.62 -6.80
CA TRP A 147 -6.35 11.78 -7.47
C TRP A 147 -4.93 12.06 -6.98
N GLY A 148 -4.77 12.17 -5.65
CA GLY A 148 -3.47 12.39 -5.04
C GLY A 148 -2.47 11.27 -5.35
N ALA A 149 -2.94 10.02 -5.38
CA ALA A 149 -2.10 8.88 -5.75
C ALA A 149 -1.57 9.00 -7.19
N ILE A 150 -2.39 9.42 -8.15
CA ILE A 150 -1.93 9.63 -9.54
C ILE A 150 -0.83 10.71 -9.58
N GLU A 151 -0.99 11.78 -8.81
CA GLU A 151 0.02 12.85 -8.69
C GLU A 151 1.31 12.34 -8.06
N GLY A 152 1.22 11.60 -6.95
CA GLY A 152 2.38 11.04 -6.27
C GLY A 152 3.11 10.00 -7.10
N ALA A 153 2.40 9.25 -7.95
CA ALA A 153 3.00 8.34 -8.92
C ALA A 153 3.85 9.10 -9.96
N ALA A 154 3.39 10.27 -10.41
CA ALA A 154 4.16 11.10 -11.33
C ALA A 154 5.41 11.68 -10.65
N GLU A 155 5.25 12.26 -9.46
CA GLU A 155 6.37 12.84 -8.70
C GLU A 155 7.47 11.82 -8.44
N ARG A 156 7.09 10.60 -8.04
CA ARG A 156 8.03 9.50 -7.78
C ARG A 156 9.01 9.24 -8.93
N TYR A 157 8.54 9.37 -10.16
CA TYR A 157 9.34 9.08 -11.37
C TYR A 157 9.84 10.35 -12.05
N GLY A 158 9.79 11.51 -11.37
CA GLY A 158 10.22 12.78 -11.95
C GLY A 158 9.40 13.12 -13.20
N GLN A 159 8.10 12.87 -13.17
CA GLN A 159 7.17 13.16 -14.25
C GLN A 159 6.17 14.24 -13.84
N GLN A 160 5.65 14.96 -14.82
CA GLN A 160 4.42 15.73 -14.63
C GLN A 160 3.23 14.87 -15.04
N VAL A 161 2.05 15.17 -14.50
CA VAL A 161 0.81 14.50 -14.90
C VAL A 161 -0.29 15.50 -15.20
N ARG A 162 -1.01 15.27 -16.29
CA ARG A 162 -2.30 15.92 -16.56
C ARG A 162 -3.40 14.92 -16.26
N ILE A 163 -4.38 15.35 -15.47
CA ILE A 163 -5.52 14.54 -15.04
C ILE A 163 -6.79 15.28 -15.45
N HIS A 164 -7.67 14.61 -16.17
CA HIS A 164 -9.00 15.11 -16.50
C HIS A 164 -10.05 14.10 -16.03
N GLU A 165 -10.83 14.46 -15.01
CA GLU A 165 -11.96 13.66 -14.56
C GLU A 165 -13.11 13.76 -15.57
N LYS A 166 -13.52 12.61 -16.11
CA LYS A 166 -14.64 12.46 -17.04
C LYS A 166 -15.94 12.18 -16.30
N THR A 167 -15.89 11.32 -15.30
CA THR A 167 -17.02 10.89 -14.49
C THR A 167 -16.57 10.68 -13.05
N CYS A 168 -17.49 10.83 -12.10
CA CYS A 168 -17.19 10.66 -10.67
C CYS A 168 -18.35 9.96 -9.94
N MET A 169 -18.04 8.96 -9.11
CA MET A 169 -19.06 8.27 -8.29
C MET A 169 -19.77 9.23 -7.32
N ARG A 170 -19.07 10.26 -6.85
CA ARG A 170 -19.66 11.32 -6.00
C ARG A 170 -20.65 12.22 -6.74
N GLN A 171 -20.70 12.13 -8.07
CA GLN A 171 -21.65 12.83 -8.94
C GLN A 171 -22.75 11.89 -9.47
N GLY A 172 -22.84 10.66 -8.95
CA GLY A 172 -23.89 9.70 -9.31
C GLY A 172 -23.55 8.76 -10.47
N TYR A 173 -22.32 8.74 -10.97
CA TYR A 173 -21.87 7.76 -11.96
C TYR A 173 -21.47 6.43 -11.30
N ASP A 174 -21.50 5.32 -12.05
CA ASP A 174 -21.16 3.99 -11.52
C ASP A 174 -19.66 3.84 -11.16
N ALA A 175 -18.79 4.57 -11.86
CA ALA A 175 -17.35 4.56 -11.63
C ALA A 175 -16.73 5.94 -11.93
N CYS A 176 -15.61 6.24 -11.29
CA CYS A 176 -14.81 7.39 -11.66
C CYS A 176 -13.94 7.05 -12.88
N ARG A 177 -13.86 7.96 -13.85
CA ARG A 177 -13.01 7.82 -15.04
C ARG A 177 -12.09 9.02 -15.15
N PHE A 178 -10.79 8.78 -15.21
CA PHE A 178 -9.76 9.81 -15.32
C PHE A 178 -8.94 9.59 -16.58
N ASP A 179 -8.91 10.57 -17.46
CA ASP A 179 -7.92 10.61 -18.53
C ASP A 179 -6.62 11.15 -17.94
N VAL A 180 -5.58 10.32 -17.97
CA VAL A 180 -4.29 10.59 -17.35
C VAL A 180 -3.21 10.58 -18.41
N THR A 181 -2.41 11.65 -18.46
CA THR A 181 -1.25 11.75 -19.36
C THR A 181 0.00 12.09 -18.55
N PHE A 182 0.98 11.18 -18.56
CA PHE A 182 2.29 11.41 -17.97
C PHE A 182 3.21 12.10 -18.97
N LEU A 183 3.90 13.14 -18.50
CA LEU A 183 4.81 13.95 -19.30
C LEU A 183 6.22 13.88 -18.69
N PRO A 184 7.29 13.86 -19.49
CA PRO A 184 8.65 14.01 -18.99
C PRO A 184 8.80 15.31 -18.19
N ALA A 185 9.48 15.30 -17.04
CA ALA A 185 9.78 16.56 -16.36
C ALA A 185 10.83 17.38 -17.12
N LYS A 186 10.71 18.70 -17.02
CA LYS A 186 11.82 19.62 -17.30
C LYS A 186 12.64 19.74 -16.00
N ASN A 187 13.87 19.23 -16.00
CA ASN A 187 14.89 19.44 -14.96
C ASN A 187 14.46 19.14 -13.51
N ILE A 188 14.06 17.90 -13.22
CA ILE A 188 14.07 17.40 -11.84
C ILE A 188 15.28 16.47 -11.72
N PRO A 189 16.19 16.65 -10.74
CA PRO A 189 17.18 15.64 -10.43
C PRO A 189 16.42 14.37 -10.07
N ASN A 190 16.47 13.36 -10.94
CA ASN A 190 15.94 12.05 -10.60
C ASN A 190 16.54 11.65 -9.26
N ALA A 191 15.70 11.34 -8.28
CA ALA A 191 16.10 10.63 -7.08
C ALA A 191 16.42 9.18 -7.50
N HIS A 192 17.48 9.02 -8.30
CA HIS A 192 17.98 7.73 -8.69
C HIS A 192 18.52 7.06 -7.44
N GLU A 193 18.01 5.88 -7.14
CA GLU A 193 18.56 5.05 -6.09
C GLU A 193 20.06 4.87 -6.33
N THR A 194 20.86 5.03 -5.28
CA THR A 194 22.29 4.76 -5.34
C THR A 194 22.53 3.28 -5.67
N PRO A 195 23.70 2.91 -6.23
CA PRO A 195 24.05 1.51 -6.45
C PRO A 195 23.89 0.64 -5.19
N GLU A 196 24.18 1.19 -4.01
CA GLU A 196 23.96 0.52 -2.73
C GLU A 196 22.48 0.31 -2.41
N GLN A 197 21.63 1.30 -2.66
CA GLN A 197 20.17 1.17 -2.47
C GLN A 197 19.59 0.12 -3.43
N ILE A 198 20.04 0.10 -4.68
CA ILE A 198 19.66 -0.92 -5.66
C ILE A 198 20.10 -2.32 -5.21
N ALA A 199 21.34 -2.47 -4.71
CA ALA A 199 21.85 -3.73 -4.21
C ALA A 199 21.05 -4.23 -3.00
N ARG A 200 20.76 -3.36 -2.04
CA ARG A 200 19.91 -3.68 -0.87
C ARG A 200 18.50 -4.10 -1.30
N ARG A 201 17.89 -3.39 -2.25
CA ARG A 201 16.57 -3.75 -2.78
C ARG A 201 16.57 -5.14 -3.44
N LYS A 202 17.56 -5.41 -4.30
CA LYS A 202 17.70 -6.72 -4.97
C LYS A 202 17.90 -7.84 -3.94
N GLN A 203 18.71 -7.60 -2.91
CA GLN A 203 18.92 -8.56 -1.83
C GLN A 203 17.63 -8.82 -1.04
N GLN A 204 16.89 -7.77 -0.67
CA GLN A 204 15.59 -7.92 0.00
C GLN A 204 14.61 -8.71 -0.86
N GLN A 205 14.54 -8.43 -2.16
CA GLN A 205 13.68 -9.14 -3.10
C GLN A 205 14.02 -10.65 -3.18
N GLN A 206 15.31 -11.01 -3.15
CA GLN A 206 15.73 -12.42 -3.12
C GLN A 206 15.21 -13.12 -1.85
N VAL A 207 15.28 -12.45 -0.70
CA VAL A 207 14.77 -12.98 0.57
C VAL A 207 13.25 -13.11 0.54
N ASP A 208 12.54 -12.11 0.02
CA ASP A 208 11.08 -12.13 -0.12
C ASP A 208 10.63 -13.30 -1.01
N ASN A 209 11.28 -13.49 -2.17
CA ASN A 209 10.98 -14.62 -3.06
C ASN A 209 11.25 -15.97 -2.39
N LEU A 210 12.31 -16.06 -1.58
CA LEU A 210 12.62 -17.29 -0.84
C LEU A 210 11.56 -17.59 0.22
N VAL A 211 11.20 -16.60 1.03
CA VAL A 211 10.11 -16.71 2.00
C VAL A 211 8.82 -17.15 1.31
N LEU A 212 8.46 -16.50 0.20
CA LEU A 212 7.27 -16.85 -0.57
C LEU A 212 7.30 -18.30 -1.07
N SER A 213 8.46 -18.79 -1.50
CA SER A 213 8.63 -20.17 -2.00
C SER A 213 8.44 -21.23 -0.91
N LEU A 214 8.75 -20.90 0.35
CA LEU A 214 8.64 -21.79 1.50
C LEU A 214 7.23 -21.83 2.11
N LEU A 215 6.40 -20.83 1.83
CA LEU A 215 5.05 -20.78 2.37
C LEU A 215 4.16 -21.86 1.75
N PRO A 216 3.40 -22.61 2.57
CA PRO A 216 2.46 -23.59 2.06
C PRO A 216 1.26 -22.91 1.39
N SER A 217 0.54 -23.65 0.54
CA SER A 217 -0.72 -23.17 -0.05
C SER A 217 -1.93 -23.32 0.87
N GLN A 218 -1.84 -24.15 1.93
CA GLN A 218 -2.91 -24.41 2.89
C GLN A 218 -2.36 -24.55 4.32
N GLN A 219 -3.25 -24.46 5.31
CA GLN A 219 -3.00 -24.69 6.75
C GLN A 219 -2.00 -23.75 7.45
N GLY A 220 -1.21 -22.98 6.69
CA GLY A 220 -0.30 -21.93 7.14
C GLY A 220 0.82 -22.39 8.07
N VAL A 221 1.85 -21.57 8.21
CA VAL A 221 2.97 -21.78 9.13
C VAL A 221 3.15 -20.58 10.06
N THR A 222 3.62 -20.82 11.28
CA THR A 222 4.01 -19.73 12.18
C THR A 222 5.36 -19.14 11.79
N LEU A 223 5.66 -17.95 12.32
CA LEU A 223 6.94 -17.29 12.10
C LEU A 223 8.14 -18.17 12.51
N THR A 224 8.02 -18.90 13.62
CA THR A 224 9.06 -19.81 14.12
C THR A 224 9.22 -21.04 13.25
N GLN A 225 8.11 -21.61 12.74
CA GLN A 225 8.18 -22.74 11.81
C GLN A 225 8.86 -22.35 10.50
N LEU A 226 8.51 -21.18 9.96
CA LEU A 226 9.14 -20.64 8.75
C LEU A 226 10.64 -20.35 8.95
N GLN A 227 11.03 -19.85 10.13
CA GLN A 227 12.44 -19.71 10.48
C GLN A 227 13.19 -21.06 10.44
N GLY A 228 12.60 -22.12 10.99
CA GLY A 228 13.17 -23.46 10.94
C GLY A 228 13.35 -23.96 9.50
N LEU A 229 12.35 -23.76 8.63
CA LEU A 229 12.43 -24.12 7.21
C LEU A 229 13.57 -23.37 6.50
N LEU A 230 13.74 -22.07 6.76
CA LEU A 230 14.83 -21.26 6.21
C LEU A 230 16.21 -21.74 6.67
N GLN A 231 16.33 -22.11 7.96
CA GLN A 231 17.59 -22.62 8.51
C GLN A 231 18.01 -23.95 7.88
N MET A 232 17.04 -24.80 7.53
CA MET A 232 17.31 -26.10 6.88
C MET A 232 17.83 -25.97 5.44
N GLN A 233 17.60 -24.85 4.75
CA GLN A 233 18.07 -24.68 3.37
C GLN A 233 19.58 -24.42 3.24
N GLY A 234 20.28 -24.08 4.33
CA GLY A 234 21.76 -23.96 4.40
C GLY A 234 22.41 -22.84 3.55
N GLN A 235 21.71 -22.28 2.57
CA GLN A 235 22.23 -21.30 1.60
C GLN A 235 21.88 -19.84 1.95
N VAL A 236 21.12 -19.61 3.02
CA VAL A 236 20.67 -18.27 3.42
C VAL A 236 21.61 -17.70 4.49
N PRO A 237 22.16 -16.49 4.34
CA PRO A 237 22.98 -15.89 5.40
C PRO A 237 22.20 -15.77 6.72
N ALA A 238 22.85 -16.05 7.85
CA ALA A 238 22.22 -16.05 9.18
C ALA A 238 21.51 -14.73 9.54
N THR A 239 21.96 -13.60 8.97
CA THR A 239 21.31 -12.30 9.13
C THR A 239 19.88 -12.25 8.58
N HIS A 240 19.59 -12.98 7.50
CA HIS A 240 18.27 -13.06 6.86
C HIS A 240 17.38 -14.13 7.49
N GLN A 241 17.95 -15.01 8.33
CA GLN A 241 17.21 -16.01 9.09
C GLN A 241 16.63 -15.46 10.40
N ARG A 242 16.89 -14.19 10.74
CA ARG A 242 16.34 -13.56 11.95
C ARG A 242 14.83 -13.38 11.83
N LEU A 243 14.09 -13.67 12.90
CA LEU A 243 12.62 -13.53 12.94
C LEU A 243 12.15 -12.15 12.46
N SER A 244 12.85 -11.08 12.81
CA SER A 244 12.50 -9.72 12.37
C SER A 244 12.59 -9.51 10.87
N ARG A 245 13.57 -10.16 10.20
CA ARG A 245 13.72 -10.09 8.73
C ARG A 245 12.69 -10.93 8.02
N ILE A 246 12.39 -12.12 8.55
CA ILE A 246 11.33 -12.97 8.02
C ILE A 246 9.97 -12.26 8.14
N LEU A 247 9.72 -11.62 9.28
CA LEU A 247 8.51 -10.84 9.51
C LEU A 247 8.40 -9.64 8.56
N GLU A 248 9.50 -8.94 8.30
CA GLU A 248 9.57 -7.85 7.30
C GLU A 248 9.21 -8.36 5.90
N SER A 249 9.78 -9.49 5.47
CA SER A 249 9.43 -10.14 4.20
C SER A 249 7.95 -10.54 4.13
N LEU A 250 7.41 -11.15 5.19
CA LEU A 250 6.00 -11.50 5.26
C LEU A 250 5.08 -10.27 5.16
N GLN A 251 5.49 -9.14 5.74
CA GLN A 251 4.76 -7.88 5.61
C GLN A 251 4.80 -7.35 4.17
N HIS A 252 5.97 -7.34 3.52
CA HIS A 252 6.09 -6.92 2.12
C HIS A 252 5.21 -7.75 1.19
N LEU A 253 5.26 -9.07 1.36
CA LEU A 253 4.48 -10.00 0.54
C LEU A 253 2.98 -9.89 0.83
N SER A 254 2.58 -9.69 2.09
CA SER A 254 1.18 -9.47 2.47
C SER A 254 0.63 -8.19 1.86
N HIS A 255 1.39 -7.08 1.92
CA HIS A 255 0.99 -5.83 1.26
C HIS A 255 0.95 -5.92 -0.28
N ALA A 256 1.67 -6.88 -0.87
CA ALA A 256 1.57 -7.21 -2.29
C ALA A 256 0.43 -8.21 -2.61
N GLY A 257 -0.32 -8.67 -1.60
CA GLY A 257 -1.37 -9.67 -1.73
C GLY A 257 -0.87 -11.11 -1.95
N LEU A 258 0.43 -11.36 -1.88
CA LEU A 258 1.04 -12.67 -2.16
C LEU A 258 1.01 -13.61 -0.97
N VAL A 259 0.78 -13.07 0.23
CA VAL A 259 0.74 -13.82 1.49
C VAL A 259 -0.52 -13.46 2.25
N ALA A 260 -1.22 -14.50 2.68
CA ALA A 260 -2.39 -14.41 3.54
C ALA A 260 -2.01 -14.80 4.98
N HIS A 261 -2.79 -14.33 5.96
CA HIS A 261 -2.47 -14.59 7.36
C HIS A 261 -3.69 -14.51 8.30
N THR A 262 -3.58 -15.06 9.50
CA THR A 262 -4.68 -15.07 10.49
C THR A 262 -4.83 -13.79 11.31
N ALA A 263 -4.22 -12.67 10.92
CA ALA A 263 -4.13 -11.46 11.75
C ALA A 263 -5.49 -10.91 12.24
N ASN A 264 -6.56 -11.17 11.50
CA ASN A 264 -7.92 -10.73 11.81
C ASN A 264 -8.72 -11.72 12.65
N GLN A 265 -8.18 -12.92 12.91
CA GLN A 265 -8.87 -13.97 13.65
C GLN A 265 -8.84 -13.70 15.16
N PRO A 266 -9.92 -14.03 15.90
CA PRO A 266 -9.94 -13.93 17.36
C PRO A 266 -8.79 -14.73 18.00
N GLY A 267 -8.09 -14.12 18.96
CA GLY A 267 -6.96 -14.76 19.66
C GLY A 267 -5.64 -14.78 18.89
N ASP A 268 -5.56 -14.14 17.71
CA ASP A 268 -4.30 -13.99 16.98
C ASP A 268 -3.29 -13.14 17.77
N THR A 269 -2.06 -13.63 17.81
CA THR A 269 -0.86 -12.98 18.35
C THR A 269 0.27 -13.13 17.34
N LEU A 270 1.33 -12.32 17.48
CA LEU A 270 2.48 -12.43 16.58
C LEU A 270 3.13 -13.83 16.57
N THR A 271 3.03 -14.57 17.68
CA THR A 271 3.67 -15.89 17.84
C THR A 271 2.80 -17.04 17.31
N ASN A 272 1.48 -16.94 17.38
CA ASN A 272 0.57 -17.97 16.89
C ASN A 272 0.04 -17.69 15.48
N ARG A 273 0.27 -16.47 14.95
CA ARG A 273 -0.18 -16.09 13.61
C ARG A 273 0.37 -17.04 12.57
N LYS A 274 -0.54 -17.53 11.73
CA LYS A 274 -0.19 -18.39 10.59
C LYS A 274 -0.14 -17.59 9.32
N TYR A 275 0.79 -17.94 8.45
CA TYR A 275 1.02 -17.35 7.13
C TYR A 275 0.99 -18.44 6.05
N TRP A 276 0.35 -18.15 4.92
CA TRP A 276 0.33 -19.05 3.76
C TRP A 276 0.39 -18.24 2.47
N ARG A 277 0.73 -18.91 1.37
CA ARG A 277 0.72 -18.30 0.04
C ARG A 277 -0.73 -17.97 -0.34
N ALA A 278 -0.98 -16.74 -0.76
CA ALA A 278 -2.30 -16.34 -1.21
C ALA A 278 -2.71 -17.13 -2.46
N PRO A 279 -4.04 -17.38 -2.67
CA PRO A 279 -4.52 -18.01 -3.87
C PRO A 279 -4.14 -17.22 -5.13
N THR A 280 -3.83 -17.93 -6.21
CA THR A 280 -3.57 -17.35 -7.55
C THR A 280 -4.83 -17.25 -8.40
N PHE A 281 -5.92 -17.89 -7.97
CA PHE A 281 -7.22 -17.89 -8.63
C PHE A 281 -8.25 -17.28 -7.69
N ASP A 282 -9.31 -16.71 -8.27
CA ASP A 282 -10.44 -16.20 -7.50
C ASP A 282 -11.16 -17.39 -6.84
N LEU A 283 -11.52 -17.24 -5.57
CA LEU A 283 -12.23 -18.24 -4.76
C LEU A 283 -13.72 -18.27 -5.10
#